data_AF-E3RS14-F1
#
_entry.id   AF-E3RS14-F1
#
_cell.length_a   1.000
_cell.length_b   1.000
_cell.length_c   1.000
_cell.angle_alpha   90.00
_cell.angle_beta   90.00
_cell.angle_gamma   90.00
#
_symmetry.space_group_name_H-M   'P 1'
#
loop_
_entity.id
_entity.type
_entity.pdbx_description
1 polymer ?
#
loop_
_entity_poly.entity_id
_entity_poly.type
_entity_poly.pdbx_seq_one_letter_code
_entity_poly.pdbx_strand_id
1 'polypeptide(L)'
;MDLVARTQQGLLLLKLTHVAYVEGFLTSILGLARCRSESIHFDSGRDVLYMQEPTNIIAQLKYNGGHWLIDADPSRRPPLSVLRSSLSTFGTSYRPSYAPKPDNIVDRRAAHQIWGHPGRKAVDQLEPNVIGVQLTGDHMDCLCQTCIEARMAHIVSRRPSESRAQEPFYRIAIDIIYIIPVGDECIDGSKYAIHAVDEYTKWHEISTIKRKDKTTLIRWFMSLIRRIQRVYNADV
;
A
#
# COMPACT_ATOMS: atom_id res chain seq x y z
N MET A 1 -21.60 11.48 -12.44
CA MET A 1 -23.05 11.68 -12.61
C MET A 1 -23.61 12.18 -11.30
N ASP A 2 -24.46 13.20 -11.33
CA ASP A 2 -25.04 13.79 -10.13
C ASP A 2 -26.50 13.37 -10.01
N LEU A 3 -26.83 12.63 -8.96
CA LEU A 3 -28.19 12.22 -8.62
C LEU A 3 -28.75 13.14 -7.56
N VAL A 4 -30.00 13.55 -7.68
CA VAL A 4 -30.67 14.38 -6.67
C VAL A 4 -31.56 13.48 -5.82
N ALA A 5 -31.19 13.25 -4.57
CA ALA A 5 -32.00 12.51 -3.60
C ALA A 5 -32.81 13.49 -2.72
N ARG A 6 -34.10 13.24 -2.55
CA ARG A 6 -34.93 13.94 -1.56
C ARG A 6 -34.74 13.30 -0.20
N THR A 7 -34.21 14.05 0.75
CA THR A 7 -34.04 13.62 2.14
C THR A 7 -34.94 14.45 3.06
N GLN A 8 -35.10 14.04 4.32
CA GLN A 8 -35.86 14.81 5.33
C GLN A 8 -35.28 16.21 5.59
N GLN A 9 -34.03 16.47 5.18
CA GLN A 9 -33.31 17.73 5.35
C GLN A 9 -33.23 18.57 4.05
N GLY A 10 -33.82 18.11 2.95
CA GLY A 10 -33.82 18.80 1.65
C GLY A 10 -33.27 17.96 0.51
N LEU A 11 -32.97 18.61 -0.61
CA LEU A 11 -32.39 17.99 -1.81
C LEU A 11 -30.87 17.80 -1.60
N LEU A 12 -30.41 16.55 -1.64
CA LEU A 12 -29.01 16.19 -1.54
C LEU A 12 -28.48 15.78 -2.92
N LEU A 13 -27.40 16.44 -3.37
CA LEU A 13 -26.70 16.10 -4.61
C LEU A 13 -25.68 14.99 -4.34
N LEU A 14 -25.92 13.79 -4.86
CA LEU A 14 -25.04 12.63 -4.77
C LEU A 14 -24.21 12.52 -6.05
N LYS A 15 -22.93 12.87 -5.95
CA LYS A 15 -21.99 12.75 -7.07
C LYS A 15 -21.38 11.35 -7.12
N LEU A 16 -21.81 10.56 -8.09
CA LEU A 16 -21.25 9.24 -8.37
C LEU A 16 -20.08 9.37 -9.36
N THR A 17 -18.92 8.83 -9.00
CA THR A 17 -17.73 8.74 -9.86
C THR A 17 -17.52 7.29 -10.32
N HIS A 18 -17.00 7.09 -11.54
CA HIS A 18 -16.66 5.78 -12.11
C HIS A 18 -17.84 4.80 -12.31
N VAL A 19 -19.04 5.31 -12.59
CA VAL A 19 -20.21 4.49 -12.92
C VAL A 19 -20.89 4.99 -14.19
N ALA A 20 -21.23 4.06 -15.07
CA ALA A 20 -22.21 4.29 -16.12
C ALA A 20 -23.59 3.92 -15.56
N TYR A 21 -24.46 4.92 -15.49
CA TYR A 21 -25.86 4.77 -15.10
C TYR A 21 -26.70 4.72 -16.37
N VAL A 22 -27.55 3.71 -16.48
CA VAL A 22 -28.55 3.62 -17.54
C VAL A 22 -29.89 3.90 -16.87
N GLU A 23 -30.48 5.03 -17.22
CA GLU A 23 -31.78 5.43 -16.68
C GLU A 23 -32.82 4.35 -16.99
N GLY A 24 -33.49 3.87 -15.95
CA GLY A 24 -34.50 2.81 -16.06
C GLY A 24 -33.98 1.38 -15.91
N PHE A 25 -32.66 1.14 -15.85
CA PHE A 25 -32.10 -0.19 -15.64
C PHE A 25 -32.00 -0.56 -14.15
N LEU A 26 -32.14 -1.85 -13.81
CA LEU A 26 -32.28 -2.31 -12.41
C LEU A 26 -31.02 -2.13 -11.55
N THR A 27 -29.83 -1.99 -12.14
CA THR A 27 -28.56 -1.82 -11.43
C THR A 27 -27.54 -1.05 -12.27
N SER A 28 -26.46 -0.56 -11.65
CA SER A 28 -25.34 0.03 -12.38
C SER A 28 -24.52 -1.04 -13.13
N ILE A 29 -23.70 -0.64 -14.11
CA ILE A 29 -22.82 -1.59 -14.83
C ILE A 29 -21.88 -2.33 -13.87
N LEU A 30 -21.37 -1.66 -12.82
CA LEU A 30 -20.55 -2.31 -11.79
C LEU A 30 -21.35 -3.33 -10.98
N GLY A 31 -22.59 -2.98 -10.62
CA GLY A 31 -23.50 -3.90 -9.95
C GLY A 31 -23.80 -5.12 -10.82
N LEU A 32 -24.04 -4.93 -12.11
CA LEU A 32 -24.24 -6.01 -13.08
C LEU A 32 -23.00 -6.91 -13.21
N ALA A 33 -21.81 -6.33 -13.23
CA ALA A 33 -20.56 -7.09 -13.26
C ALA A 33 -20.39 -7.97 -12.01
N ARG A 34 -20.74 -7.45 -10.83
CA ARG A 34 -20.77 -8.23 -9.58
C ARG A 34 -21.86 -9.30 -9.58
N CYS A 35 -23.06 -8.99 -10.08
CA CYS A 35 -24.10 -10.00 -10.25
C CYS A 35 -23.58 -11.16 -11.11
N ARG A 36 -22.84 -10.88 -12.19
CA ARG A 36 -22.25 -11.90 -13.04
C ARG A 36 -21.19 -12.76 -12.34
N SER A 37 -20.35 -12.19 -11.46
CA SER A 37 -19.38 -13.01 -10.69
C SER A 37 -20.08 -13.96 -9.73
N GLU A 38 -21.26 -13.59 -9.24
CA GLU A 38 -22.10 -14.39 -8.36
C GLU A 38 -23.13 -15.26 -9.11
N SER A 39 -23.02 -15.35 -10.44
CA SER A 39 -23.97 -16.09 -11.31
C SER A 39 -25.42 -15.65 -11.14
N ILE A 40 -25.66 -14.37 -10.86
CA ILE A 40 -26.97 -13.73 -10.85
C ILE A 40 -27.23 -13.14 -12.24
N HIS A 41 -28.35 -13.54 -12.83
CA HIS A 41 -28.72 -13.21 -14.20
C HIS A 41 -30.06 -12.49 -14.23
N PHE A 42 -30.12 -11.45 -15.06
CA PHE A 42 -31.34 -10.72 -15.37
C PHE A 42 -31.99 -11.29 -16.62
N ASP A 43 -33.24 -11.73 -16.48
CA ASP A 43 -34.06 -12.26 -17.55
C ASP A 43 -35.24 -11.33 -17.80
N SER A 44 -35.11 -10.46 -18.80
CA SER A 44 -36.19 -9.53 -19.19
C SER A 44 -37.34 -10.21 -19.94
N GLY A 45 -37.18 -11.46 -20.38
CA GLY A 45 -38.26 -12.21 -21.04
C GLY A 45 -39.22 -12.83 -20.04
N ARG A 46 -38.71 -13.22 -18.88
CA ARG A 46 -39.50 -13.77 -17.77
C ARG A 46 -39.74 -12.79 -16.63
N ASP A 47 -39.21 -11.57 -16.74
CA ASP A 47 -39.24 -10.54 -15.70
C ASP A 47 -38.73 -11.06 -14.34
N VAL A 48 -37.56 -11.72 -14.32
CA VAL A 48 -36.98 -12.29 -13.10
C VAL A 48 -35.49 -12.06 -12.98
N LEU A 49 -35.00 -12.08 -11.74
CA LEU A 49 -33.61 -12.38 -11.43
C LEU A 49 -33.51 -13.84 -11.03
N TYR A 50 -32.59 -14.59 -11.63
CA TYR A 50 -32.29 -15.96 -11.26
C TYR A 50 -30.80 -16.13 -10.93
N MET A 51 -30.47 -17.14 -10.13
CA MET A 51 -29.10 -17.39 -9.69
C MET A 51 -28.66 -18.81 -10.00
N GLN A 52 -27.53 -18.97 -10.67
CA GLN A 52 -26.95 -20.23 -11.17
C GLN A 52 -27.81 -20.93 -12.22
N GLU A 53 -29.05 -21.30 -11.86
CA GLU A 53 -29.99 -22.02 -12.72
C GLU A 53 -31.22 -21.16 -13.05
N PRO A 54 -31.76 -21.20 -14.29
CA PRO A 54 -32.94 -20.42 -14.69
C PRO A 54 -34.19 -20.65 -13.83
N THR A 55 -34.30 -21.80 -13.17
CA THR A 55 -35.41 -22.17 -12.27
C THR A 55 -35.27 -21.59 -10.87
N ASN A 56 -34.05 -21.21 -10.46
CA ASN A 56 -33.76 -20.66 -9.14
C ASN A 56 -33.97 -19.14 -9.14
N ILE A 57 -35.24 -18.75 -9.12
CA ILE A 57 -35.66 -17.35 -9.14
C ILE A 57 -35.40 -16.73 -7.75
N ILE A 58 -34.60 -15.67 -7.73
CA ILE A 58 -34.23 -14.94 -6.51
C ILE A 58 -35.03 -13.65 -6.31
N ALA A 59 -35.61 -13.09 -7.39
CA ALA A 59 -36.50 -11.95 -7.31
C ALA A 59 -37.42 -11.87 -8.54
N GLN A 60 -38.64 -11.36 -8.34
CA GLN A 60 -39.55 -11.01 -9.42
C GLN A 60 -39.33 -9.55 -9.82
N LEU A 61 -39.45 -9.26 -11.11
CA LEU A 61 -39.28 -7.93 -11.65
C LEU A 61 -40.59 -7.43 -12.25
N LYS A 62 -40.78 -6.12 -12.24
CA LYS A 62 -41.92 -5.47 -12.91
C LYS A 62 -41.43 -4.20 -13.57
N TYR A 63 -41.54 -4.11 -14.89
CA TYR A 63 -41.28 -2.87 -15.60
C TYR A 63 -42.48 -1.92 -15.42
N ASN A 64 -42.23 -0.72 -14.91
CA ASN A 64 -43.24 0.30 -14.71
C ASN A 64 -42.63 1.71 -14.88
N GLY A 65 -43.23 2.50 -15.77
CA GLY A 65 -42.88 3.92 -15.93
C GLY A 65 -41.39 4.16 -16.24
N GLY A 66 -40.77 3.29 -17.04
CA GLY A 66 -39.34 3.41 -17.36
C GLY A 66 -38.42 2.61 -16.44
N HIS A 67 -38.90 2.10 -15.30
CA HIS A 67 -38.07 1.49 -14.28
C HIS A 67 -38.39 0.01 -14.04
N TRP A 68 -37.37 -0.78 -13.72
CA TRP A 68 -37.53 -2.13 -13.17
C TRP A 68 -37.73 -2.07 -11.66
N LEU A 69 -38.88 -2.53 -11.20
CA LEU A 69 -39.21 -2.70 -9.79
C LEU A 69 -38.91 -4.13 -9.36
N ILE A 70 -38.28 -4.31 -8.21
CA ILE A 70 -37.96 -5.63 -7.63
C ILE A 70 -39.01 -5.98 -6.59
N ASP A 71 -39.61 -7.18 -6.69
CA ASP A 71 -40.65 -7.71 -5.80
C ASP A 71 -41.78 -6.71 -5.49
N ALA A 72 -42.25 -6.01 -6.52
CA ALA A 72 -43.31 -5.00 -6.39
C ALA A 72 -44.63 -5.58 -5.87
N ASP A 73 -44.87 -6.87 -6.10
CA ASP A 73 -45.99 -7.63 -5.53
C ASP A 73 -45.44 -8.57 -4.44
N PRO A 74 -45.67 -8.28 -3.16
CA PRO A 74 -45.18 -9.10 -2.06
C PRO A 74 -45.66 -10.56 -2.10
N SER A 75 -46.82 -10.83 -2.73
CA SER A 75 -47.38 -12.18 -2.83
C SER A 75 -46.63 -13.09 -3.80
N ARG A 76 -45.84 -12.50 -4.70
CA ARG A 76 -45.05 -13.22 -5.73
C ARG A 76 -43.58 -13.37 -5.36
N ARG A 77 -43.16 -12.80 -4.22
CA ARG A 77 -41.77 -12.88 -3.76
C ARG A 77 -41.39 -14.35 -3.56
N PRO A 78 -40.28 -14.83 -4.16
CA PRO A 78 -39.77 -16.16 -3.88
C PRO A 78 -39.50 -16.32 -2.38
N PRO A 79 -39.86 -17.47 -1.76
CA PRO A 79 -39.59 -17.68 -0.35
C PRO A 79 -38.08 -17.65 -0.10
N LEU A 80 -37.68 -16.96 0.99
CA LEU A 80 -36.26 -16.76 1.34
C LEU A 80 -35.48 -18.08 1.52
N SER A 81 -36.17 -19.19 1.76
CA SER A 81 -35.58 -20.54 1.83
C SER A 81 -35.02 -21.03 0.49
N VAL A 82 -35.45 -20.46 -0.64
CA VAL A 82 -34.98 -20.79 -1.99
C VAL A 82 -33.72 -20.01 -2.35
N LEU A 83 -33.43 -18.90 -1.65
CA LEU A 83 -32.23 -18.11 -1.84
C LEU A 83 -30.99 -18.89 -1.34
N ARG A 84 -30.41 -19.72 -2.21
CA ARG A 84 -29.11 -20.38 -1.98
C ARG A 84 -27.92 -19.42 -2.05
N SER A 85 -28.08 -18.19 -1.57
CA SER A 85 -27.04 -17.17 -1.63
C SER A 85 -26.32 -17.12 -0.31
N SER A 86 -25.02 -17.47 -0.33
CA SER A 86 -24.06 -17.15 0.74
C SER A 86 -23.89 -15.64 0.96
N LEU A 87 -24.50 -14.79 0.12
CA LEU A 87 -24.46 -13.33 0.17
C LEU A 87 -25.75 -12.69 0.70
N SER A 88 -26.66 -13.46 1.30
CA SER A 88 -27.86 -12.91 1.95
C SER A 88 -27.48 -12.01 3.14
N THR A 89 -27.26 -10.74 2.86
CA THR A 89 -27.14 -9.66 3.86
C THR A 89 -28.50 -9.24 4.41
N PHE A 90 -29.60 -9.67 3.77
CA PHE A 90 -30.93 -9.60 4.35
C PHE A 90 -31.09 -10.77 5.32
N GLY A 91 -31.01 -10.48 6.62
CA GLY A 91 -31.20 -11.47 7.67
C GLY A 91 -32.51 -12.21 7.45
N THR A 92 -32.43 -13.54 7.30
CA THR A 92 -33.56 -14.47 7.18
C THR A 92 -34.41 -14.52 8.45
N SER A 93 -34.00 -13.84 9.53
CA SER A 93 -34.79 -13.61 10.73
C SER A 93 -34.85 -12.11 11.02
N TYR A 94 -36.06 -11.58 11.18
CA TYR A 94 -36.26 -10.29 11.82
C TYR A 94 -35.72 -10.39 13.24
N ARG A 95 -34.51 -9.88 13.47
CA ARG A 95 -33.93 -9.74 14.80
C ARG A 95 -34.30 -8.36 15.32
N PRO A 96 -35.11 -8.26 16.38
CA PRO A 96 -35.49 -6.96 16.93
C PRO A 96 -34.24 -6.18 17.36
N SER A 97 -34.25 -4.85 17.22
CA SER A 97 -33.10 -4.00 17.55
C SER A 97 -32.70 -4.04 19.02
N TYR A 98 -33.61 -4.45 19.91
CA TYR A 98 -33.38 -4.64 21.34
C TYR A 98 -32.75 -5.99 21.68
N ALA A 99 -32.70 -6.94 20.74
CA ALA A 99 -32.02 -8.20 20.98
C ALA A 99 -30.50 -7.96 21.00
N PRO A 100 -29.77 -8.50 21.99
CA PRO A 100 -28.32 -8.32 22.07
C PRO A 100 -27.68 -8.75 20.75
N LYS A 101 -26.79 -7.93 20.19
CA LYS A 101 -26.05 -8.30 18.98
C LYS A 101 -25.17 -9.53 19.30
N PRO A 102 -25.02 -10.46 18.33
CA PRO A 102 -24.04 -11.52 18.51
C PRO A 102 -22.65 -10.89 18.53
N ASP A 103 -21.77 -11.44 19.35
CA ASP A 103 -20.39 -10.98 19.38
C ASP A 103 -19.72 -11.30 18.05
N ASN A 104 -19.07 -10.28 17.48
CA ASN A 104 -18.23 -10.46 16.31
C ASN A 104 -16.92 -11.10 16.77
N ILE A 105 -16.81 -12.40 16.50
CA ILE A 105 -15.58 -13.14 16.70
C ILE A 105 -14.65 -12.78 15.54
N VAL A 106 -13.57 -12.04 15.83
CA VAL A 106 -12.62 -11.58 14.82
C VAL A 106 -11.22 -12.04 15.20
N ASP A 107 -10.52 -12.63 14.26
CA ASP A 107 -9.11 -12.99 14.44
C ASP A 107 -8.25 -11.72 14.57
N ARG A 108 -7.24 -11.73 15.46
CA ARG A 108 -6.36 -10.57 15.71
C ARG A 108 -5.66 -10.07 14.44
N ARG A 109 -5.29 -10.94 13.50
CA ARG A 109 -4.68 -10.53 12.22
C ARG A 109 -5.71 -9.86 11.32
N ALA A 110 -6.92 -10.40 11.25
CA ALA A 110 -8.01 -9.76 10.53
C ALA A 110 -8.34 -8.39 11.13
N ALA A 111 -8.33 -8.28 12.47
CA ALA A 111 -8.52 -7.02 13.15
C ALA A 111 -7.44 -5.99 12.78
N HIS A 112 -6.18 -6.41 12.84
CA HIS A 112 -5.06 -5.60 12.38
C HIS A 112 -5.23 -5.12 10.94
N GLN A 113 -5.80 -5.90 10.03
CA GLN A 113 -6.04 -5.48 8.64
C GLN A 113 -7.25 -4.55 8.49
N ILE A 114 -8.39 -4.90 9.08
CA ILE A 114 -9.66 -4.15 8.98
C ILE A 114 -9.50 -2.73 9.52
N TRP A 115 -8.78 -2.58 10.63
CA TRP A 115 -8.64 -1.31 11.32
C TRP A 115 -7.39 -0.51 10.92
N GLY A 116 -6.74 -0.87 9.80
CA GLY A 116 -5.70 -0.05 9.20
C GLY A 116 -4.31 -0.24 9.82
N HIS A 117 -3.90 -1.48 10.03
CA HIS A 117 -2.60 -1.87 10.56
C HIS A 117 -2.22 -1.29 11.94
N PRO A 118 -3.14 -1.19 12.93
CA PRO A 118 -2.80 -0.72 14.24
C PRO A 118 -1.80 -1.66 14.92
N GLY A 119 -0.91 -1.08 15.74
CA GLY A 119 0.05 -1.86 16.51
C GLY A 119 -0.66 -2.85 17.45
N ARG A 120 0.03 -3.92 17.82
CA ARG A 120 -0.49 -5.00 18.68
C ARG A 120 -1.24 -4.49 19.91
N LYS A 121 -0.64 -3.54 20.66
CA LYS A 121 -1.26 -2.96 21.86
C LYS A 121 -2.62 -2.32 21.57
N ALA A 122 -2.82 -1.72 20.40
CA ALA A 122 -4.09 -1.11 20.03
C ALA A 122 -5.13 -2.16 19.63
N VAL A 123 -4.72 -3.26 18.97
CA VAL A 123 -5.60 -4.41 18.69
C VAL A 123 -6.07 -5.05 19.99
N ASP A 124 -5.18 -5.25 20.96
CA ASP A 124 -5.51 -5.86 22.25
C ASP A 124 -6.49 -5.00 23.09
N GLN A 125 -6.63 -3.71 22.77
CA GLN A 125 -7.59 -2.82 23.43
C GLN A 125 -8.98 -2.87 22.80
N LEU A 126 -9.20 -3.57 21.68
CA LEU A 126 -10.52 -3.61 21.03
C LEU A 126 -11.54 -4.37 21.89
N GLU A 127 -11.21 -5.57 22.35
CA GLU A 127 -12.11 -6.40 23.16
C GLU A 127 -12.57 -5.75 24.49
N PRO A 128 -11.70 -5.12 25.30
CA PRO A 128 -12.15 -4.46 26.54
C PRO A 128 -12.89 -3.13 26.33
N ASN A 129 -12.72 -2.45 25.19
CA ASN A 129 -13.27 -1.12 24.97
C ASN A 129 -14.42 -1.07 23.94
N VAL A 130 -14.69 -2.17 23.23
CA VAL A 130 -15.71 -2.24 22.17
C VAL A 130 -16.73 -3.32 22.48
N ILE A 131 -18.00 -2.94 22.51
CA ILE A 131 -19.11 -3.87 22.74
C ILE A 131 -19.28 -4.77 21.52
N GLY A 132 -19.37 -6.08 21.75
CA GLY A 132 -19.69 -7.07 20.72
C GLY A 132 -18.50 -7.45 19.84
N VAL A 133 -17.26 -7.35 20.35
CA VAL A 133 -16.06 -7.85 19.68
C VAL A 133 -15.36 -8.84 20.60
N GLN A 134 -15.08 -10.04 20.08
CA GLN A 134 -14.26 -11.05 20.76
C GLN A 134 -13.06 -11.37 19.87
N LEU A 135 -11.85 -11.31 20.42
CA LEU A 135 -10.63 -11.51 19.65
C LEU A 135 -10.10 -12.94 19.77
N THR A 136 -9.98 -13.63 18.63
CA THR A 136 -9.38 -14.96 18.54
C THR A 136 -7.96 -14.92 17.95
N GLY A 137 -7.23 -16.03 18.04
CA GLY A 137 -5.87 -16.16 17.51
C GLY A 137 -4.78 -15.65 18.46
N ASP A 138 -3.54 -16.09 18.24
CA ASP A 138 -2.41 -15.73 19.08
C ASP A 138 -1.76 -14.40 18.66
N HIS A 139 -1.22 -13.71 19.65
CA HIS A 139 -0.62 -12.40 19.53
C HIS A 139 0.78 -12.42 18.89
N MET A 140 1.42 -13.60 18.83
CA MET A 140 2.76 -13.79 18.28
C MET A 140 2.78 -13.96 16.75
N ASP A 141 1.67 -14.33 16.13
CA ASP A 141 1.61 -14.68 14.70
C ASP A 141 1.20 -13.52 13.77
N CYS A 142 1.12 -12.29 14.29
CA CYS A 142 0.81 -11.09 13.52
C CYS A 142 2.04 -10.54 12.76
N LEU A 143 2.71 -11.39 11.99
CA LEU A 143 3.70 -10.94 11.00
C LEU A 143 2.94 -10.42 9.77
N CYS A 144 2.52 -9.17 9.83
CA CYS A 144 1.93 -8.49 8.67
C CYS A 144 3.05 -8.01 7.75
N GLN A 145 3.13 -8.59 6.56
CA GLN A 145 4.13 -8.24 5.54
C GLN A 145 4.13 -6.74 5.23
N THR A 146 2.96 -6.12 5.07
CA THR A 146 2.80 -4.69 4.82
C THR A 146 3.43 -3.84 5.93
N CYS A 147 3.23 -4.21 7.20
CA CYS A 147 3.84 -3.50 8.32
C CYS A 147 5.33 -3.72 8.42
N ILE A 148 5.81 -4.91 8.08
CA ILE A 148 7.25 -5.21 8.06
C ILE A 148 7.90 -4.29 7.03
N GLU A 149 7.43 -4.33 5.78
CA GLU A 149 7.96 -3.51 4.68
C GLU A 149 7.89 -2.01 4.99
N ALA A 150 6.75 -1.53 5.51
CA ALA A 150 6.59 -0.13 5.88
C ALA A 150 7.49 0.31 7.05
N ARG A 151 7.88 -0.63 7.93
CA ARG A 151 8.73 -0.38 9.11
C ARG A 151 10.17 -0.84 8.92
N MET A 152 10.55 -1.31 7.73
CA MET A 152 11.92 -1.76 7.48
C MET A 152 12.89 -0.60 7.67
N ALA A 153 13.48 -0.53 8.85
CA ALA A 153 14.58 0.37 9.16
C ALA A 153 15.88 -0.32 8.76
N HIS A 154 16.72 0.37 8.00
CA HIS A 154 18.04 -0.15 7.63
C HIS A 154 18.89 -0.28 8.91
N ILE A 155 19.01 -1.50 9.43
CA ILE A 155 19.92 -1.80 10.53
C ILE A 155 21.35 -1.80 9.96
N VAL A 156 22.01 -0.65 10.07
CA VAL A 156 23.41 -0.51 9.63
C VAL A 156 24.27 -1.40 10.53
N SER A 157 24.88 -2.44 9.95
CA SER A 157 25.93 -3.21 10.62
C SER A 157 27.08 -2.27 10.99
N ARG A 158 27.42 -2.18 12.27
CA ARG A 158 28.55 -1.39 12.79
C ARG A 158 29.82 -2.22 12.93
N ARG A 159 29.89 -3.38 12.27
CA ARG A 159 31.08 -4.23 12.34
C ARG A 159 32.26 -3.53 11.66
N PRO A 160 33.45 -3.51 12.28
CA PRO A 160 34.64 -3.02 11.60
C PRO A 160 34.91 -3.86 10.36
N SER A 161 35.48 -3.24 9.32
CA SER A 161 35.94 -3.94 8.10
C SER A 161 36.89 -5.07 8.49
N GLU A 162 36.67 -6.27 7.96
CA GLU A 162 37.54 -7.43 8.18
C GLU A 162 38.93 -7.22 7.55
N SER A 163 39.02 -6.39 6.50
CA SER A 163 40.25 -6.08 5.78
C SER A 163 40.78 -4.68 6.11
N ARG A 164 41.36 -4.49 7.30
CA ARG A 164 42.06 -3.24 7.66
C ARG A 164 43.50 -3.27 7.19
N ALA A 165 43.99 -2.14 6.68
CA ALA A 165 45.42 -1.95 6.39
C ALA A 165 46.28 -2.23 7.63
N GLN A 166 47.33 -3.04 7.47
CA GLN A 166 48.30 -3.36 8.52
C GLN A 166 49.63 -2.59 8.38
N GLU A 167 49.82 -1.94 7.23
CA GLU A 167 51.02 -1.17 6.93
C GLU A 167 50.66 0.14 6.20
N PRO A 168 51.51 1.18 6.30
CA PRO A 168 51.29 2.45 5.64
C PRO A 168 51.05 2.30 4.14
N PHE A 169 50.07 3.03 3.60
CA PHE A 169 49.76 3.13 2.17
C PHE A 169 49.27 1.84 1.49
N TYR A 170 49.07 0.74 2.24
CA TYR A 170 48.46 -0.49 1.72
C TYR A 170 47.02 -0.28 1.22
N ARG A 171 46.27 0.61 1.88
CA ARG A 171 44.90 0.95 1.49
C ARG A 171 44.64 2.44 1.65
N ILE A 172 44.44 3.10 0.52
CA ILE A 172 44.11 4.52 0.45
C ILE A 172 42.65 4.66 0.02
N ALA A 173 41.83 5.26 0.88
CA ALA A 173 40.48 5.66 0.53
C ALA A 173 40.53 6.99 -0.21
N ILE A 174 39.86 7.07 -1.36
CA ILE A 174 39.88 8.26 -2.20
C ILE A 174 38.45 8.65 -2.54
N ASP A 175 38.12 9.91 -2.33
CA ASP A 175 36.82 10.48 -2.67
C ASP A 175 36.96 11.83 -3.38
N ILE A 176 35.91 12.23 -4.11
CA ILE A 176 35.84 13.51 -4.81
C ILE A 176 34.61 14.28 -4.34
N ILE A 177 34.87 15.35 -3.59
CA ILE A 177 33.85 16.21 -3.00
C ILE A 177 33.71 17.52 -3.78
N TYR A 178 32.51 18.09 -3.80
CA TYR A 178 32.30 19.47 -4.25
C TYR A 178 32.77 20.43 -3.16
N ILE A 179 33.57 21.42 -3.53
CA ILE A 179 34.02 22.48 -2.59
C ILE A 179 33.14 23.73 -2.63
N ILE A 180 32.24 23.81 -3.60
CA ILE A 180 31.33 24.92 -3.86
C ILE A 180 29.97 24.38 -4.34
N PRO A 181 28.89 25.19 -4.26
CA PRO A 181 27.59 24.82 -4.80
C PRO A 181 27.66 24.40 -6.28
N VAL A 182 26.77 23.50 -6.66
CA VAL A 182 26.70 22.98 -8.03
C VAL A 182 26.32 24.10 -8.99
N GLY A 183 27.25 24.52 -9.84
CA GLY A 183 27.05 25.59 -10.82
C GLY A 183 28.09 26.72 -10.71
N ASP A 184 28.72 26.86 -9.54
CA ASP A 184 29.70 27.90 -9.28
C ASP A 184 31.13 27.44 -9.60
N GLU A 185 32.07 28.39 -9.56
CA GLU A 185 33.53 28.16 -9.69
C GLU A 185 34.29 28.93 -8.61
N CYS A 186 35.36 28.32 -8.06
CA CYS A 186 36.34 29.05 -7.28
C CYS A 186 37.08 30.07 -8.17
N ILE A 187 37.80 31.02 -7.55
CA ILE A 187 38.57 32.05 -8.28
C ILE A 187 39.56 31.43 -9.27
N ASP A 188 40.13 30.27 -8.95
CA ASP A 188 41.06 29.53 -9.79
C ASP A 188 40.35 28.62 -10.83
N GLY A 189 39.02 28.58 -10.84
CA GLY A 189 38.18 27.70 -11.66
C GLY A 189 38.03 26.27 -11.12
N SER A 190 38.52 26.00 -9.90
CA SER A 190 38.33 24.69 -9.27
C SER A 190 36.90 24.51 -8.78
N LYS A 191 36.39 23.27 -8.87
CA LYS A 191 35.02 22.91 -8.45
C LYS A 191 34.98 21.75 -7.46
N TYR A 192 36.04 20.96 -7.45
CA TYR A 192 36.12 19.71 -6.72
C TYR A 192 37.40 19.68 -5.88
N ALA A 193 37.34 19.01 -4.74
CA ALA A 193 38.52 18.54 -4.05
C ALA A 193 38.58 17.02 -4.16
N ILE A 194 39.73 16.51 -4.56
CA ILE A 194 40.06 15.09 -4.46
C ILE A 194 40.80 14.87 -3.15
N HIS A 195 40.28 13.97 -2.33
CA HIS A 195 40.77 13.68 -0.98
C HIS A 195 41.21 12.23 -0.91
N ALA A 196 42.49 12.00 -0.61
CA ALA A 196 43.03 10.69 -0.27
C ALA A 196 43.28 10.60 1.24
N VAL A 197 42.96 9.44 1.80
CA VAL A 197 43.21 9.09 3.21
C VAL A 197 43.84 7.72 3.27
N ASP A 198 45.05 7.64 3.81
CA ASP A 198 45.65 6.34 4.15
C ASP A 198 44.94 5.73 5.37
N GLU A 199 44.48 4.49 5.25
CA GLU A 199 43.73 3.83 6.31
C GLU A 199 44.60 3.57 7.55
N TYR A 200 45.89 3.26 7.37
CA TYR A 200 46.78 2.91 8.48
C TYR A 200 47.28 4.15 9.23
N THR A 201 47.99 5.05 8.55
CA THR A 201 48.62 6.23 9.14
C THR A 201 47.65 7.38 9.40
N LYS A 202 46.46 7.35 8.80
CA LYS A 202 45.53 8.49 8.75
C LYS A 202 46.14 9.73 8.09
N TRP A 203 47.13 9.53 7.23
CA TRP A 203 47.67 10.61 6.41
C TRP A 203 46.64 11.07 5.38
N HIS A 204 46.53 12.37 5.20
CA HIS A 204 45.56 13.00 4.30
C HIS A 204 46.27 13.82 3.22
N GLU A 205 45.81 13.65 1.97
CA GLU A 205 46.22 14.49 0.84
C GLU A 205 44.98 15.06 0.17
N ILE A 206 45.00 16.37 -0.04
CA ILE A 206 43.90 17.08 -0.69
C ILE A 206 44.47 17.89 -1.85
N SER A 207 43.81 17.83 -2.99
CA SER A 207 44.09 18.74 -4.10
C SER A 207 42.80 19.23 -4.73
N THR A 208 42.81 20.46 -5.22
CA THR A 208 41.68 21.02 -5.96
C THR A 208 41.80 20.68 -7.44
N ILE A 209 40.68 20.30 -8.06
CA ILE A 209 40.60 20.01 -9.49
C ILE A 209 39.40 20.74 -10.11
N LYS A 210 39.57 21.14 -11.36
CA LYS A 210 38.53 21.85 -12.13
C LYS A 210 37.54 20.89 -12.79
N ARG A 211 37.98 19.67 -13.09
CA ARG A 211 37.25 18.66 -13.88
C ARG A 211 37.44 17.26 -13.30
N LYS A 212 36.43 16.42 -13.45
CA LYS A 212 36.42 15.00 -13.04
C LYS A 212 36.75 14.05 -14.20
N ASP A 213 37.43 14.53 -15.23
CA ASP A 213 37.77 13.71 -16.39
C ASP A 213 38.94 12.75 -16.09
N LYS A 214 38.98 11.64 -16.84
CA LYS A 214 39.97 10.57 -16.67
C LYS A 214 41.41 11.08 -16.71
N THR A 215 41.72 12.04 -17.60
CA THR A 215 43.08 12.56 -17.77
C THR A 215 43.55 13.33 -16.55
N THR A 216 42.68 14.19 -16.00
CA THR A 216 42.96 14.94 -14.77
C THR A 216 43.17 14.00 -13.58
N LEU A 217 42.30 12.98 -13.43
CA LEU A 217 42.39 12.02 -12.32
C LEU A 217 43.63 11.14 -12.41
N ILE A 218 43.96 10.59 -13.59
CA ILE A 218 45.19 9.79 -13.78
C ILE A 218 46.42 10.61 -13.44
N ARG A 219 46.49 11.87 -13.88
CA ARG A 219 47.63 12.74 -13.57
C ARG A 219 47.78 12.94 -12.06
N TRP A 220 46.66 13.13 -11.37
CA TRP A 220 46.67 13.27 -9.92
C TRP A 220 47.09 11.98 -9.21
N PHE A 221 46.54 10.82 -9.59
CA PHE A 221 46.94 9.52 -9.02
C PHE A 221 48.44 9.24 -9.20
N MET A 222 48.96 9.49 -10.40
CA MET A 222 50.39 9.33 -10.67
C MET A 222 51.25 10.29 -9.83
N SER A 223 50.76 11.51 -9.58
CA SER A 223 51.44 12.46 -8.68
C SER A 223 51.39 12.01 -7.23
N LEU A 224 50.28 11.42 -6.79
CA LEU A 224 50.11 10.87 -5.45
C LEU A 224 51.09 9.71 -5.21
N ILE A 225 51.11 8.72 -6.10
CA ILE A 225 52.03 7.56 -6.02
C ILE A 225 53.48 8.04 -5.96
N ARG A 226 53.90 8.93 -6.88
CA ARG A 226 55.26 9.48 -6.88
C ARG A 226 55.59 10.22 -5.59
N ARG A 227 54.64 10.96 -5.02
CA ARG A 227 54.84 11.64 -3.73
C ARG A 227 55.03 10.64 -2.61
N ILE A 228 54.22 9.59 -2.57
CA ILE A 228 54.32 8.57 -1.54
C ILE A 228 55.68 7.86 -1.60
N GLN A 229 56.07 7.41 -2.80
CA GLN A 229 57.37 6.78 -3.04
C GLN A 229 58.54 7.70 -2.66
N ARG A 230 58.47 9.00 -3.02
CA ARG A 230 59.59 9.94 -2.82
C ARG A 230 59.73 10.42 -1.37
N VAL A 231 58.62 10.70 -0.70
CA VAL A 231 58.62 11.31 0.63
C VAL A 231 58.66 10.26 1.74
N TYR A 232 57.94 9.16 1.55
CA TYR A 232 57.76 8.13 2.58
C TYR A 232 58.54 6.85 2.30
N ASN A 233 59.22 6.74 1.14
CA ASN A 233 59.98 5.57 0.74
C ASN A 233 59.18 4.26 0.84
N ALA A 234 57.86 4.36 0.60
CA ALA A 234 56.93 3.24 0.61
C ALA A 234 56.70 2.75 -0.82
N ASP A 235 56.61 1.42 -0.98
CA ASP A 235 56.26 0.79 -2.25
C ASP A 235 54.72 0.78 -2.37
N VAL A 236 54.19 1.45 -3.39
CA VAL A 236 52.76 1.73 -3.60
C VAL A 236 52.39 1.54 -5.05
#